data_AF-A0A8T2SAM3-F1
#
_entry.id   AF-A0A8T2SAM3-F1
#
_cell.length_a   1.000
_cell.length_b   1.000
_cell.length_c   1.000
_cell.angle_alpha   90.00
_cell.angle_beta   90.00
_cell.angle_gamma   90.00
#
_symmetry.space_group_name_H-M   'P 1'
#
loop_
_entity.id
_entity.type
_entity.pdbx_description
1 polymer ?
#
loop_
_entity_poly.entity_id
_entity_poly.type
_entity_poly.pdbx_seq_one_letter_code
_entity_poly.pdbx_strand_id
1 'polypeptide(L)'
;MAKESPKEIFLKDYKLPDYYFDTVNLDFILKEEHTLVHSKIHVISRQGTLSPLRLDGVDVKLLSIRINSKVVKEGEDYSLSSKHLILHHPPAAQFVLEITTEIEPQNNTALEGLYKTTGNFCTQCEAEGFRRITFYQDRPDVMAEFTTRIEADKSLYPVLLSNGNLIEQADLPDGRHYAVWNDPFKKPCYFFALVAGQLVSRDDEFVTCSGRKVALHIWTPAQDISKTAHAMYSLKAAMKWDEEVFGREYDLDLFNIVAVPDFNMGAMENKSLNIFNSRLVLASPETATDADYAAVLGVIGHEYFHNWTGNRVTCRDWFQLSLKEGLTVFRDQEFSSDMGSRAVKRIADVLRLCIS
;
A
#
# COMPACT_ATOMS: atom_id res chain seq x y z
N MET A 1 14.02 -20.19 -22.10
CA MET A 1 14.71 -18.92 -21.80
C MET A 1 15.48 -19.11 -20.50
N ALA A 2 16.76 -18.74 -20.45
CA ALA A 2 17.54 -18.86 -19.21
C ALA A 2 16.92 -17.98 -18.13
N LYS A 3 16.59 -18.55 -16.97
CA LYS A 3 16.23 -17.76 -15.78
C LYS A 3 17.45 -16.89 -15.44
N GLU A 4 17.37 -15.59 -15.64
CA GLU A 4 18.37 -14.67 -15.09
C GLU A 4 18.35 -14.83 -13.56
N SER A 5 19.46 -15.34 -13.02
CA SER A 5 19.67 -15.43 -11.59
C SER A 5 19.63 -14.03 -10.96
N PRO A 6 19.10 -13.89 -9.73
CA PRO A 6 19.14 -12.62 -9.01
C PRO A 6 20.58 -12.11 -8.97
N LYS A 7 20.77 -10.86 -9.38
CA LYS A 7 22.05 -10.18 -9.22
C LYS A 7 22.05 -9.48 -7.87
N GLU A 8 23.15 -9.64 -7.14
CA GLU A 8 23.36 -8.90 -5.90
C GLU A 8 23.37 -7.39 -6.17
N ILE A 9 22.70 -6.63 -5.30
CA ILE A 9 22.60 -5.18 -5.37
C ILE A 9 23.42 -4.62 -4.20
N PHE A 10 24.21 -3.58 -4.42
CA PHE A 10 25.02 -2.95 -3.37
C PHE A 10 24.59 -1.50 -3.14
N LEU A 11 24.55 -1.08 -1.87
CA LEU A 11 24.25 0.30 -1.47
C LEU A 11 25.14 1.34 -2.16
N LYS A 12 26.44 1.03 -2.35
CA LYS A 12 27.41 1.92 -3.00
C LYS A 12 27.06 2.24 -4.47
N ASP A 13 26.23 1.41 -5.10
CA ASP A 13 25.85 1.53 -6.50
C ASP A 13 24.55 2.34 -6.69
N TYR A 14 24.00 2.90 -5.60
CA TYR A 14 22.83 3.77 -5.66
C TYR A 14 23.05 4.93 -6.63
N LYS A 15 22.04 5.15 -7.48
CA LYS A 15 21.94 6.31 -8.37
C LYS A 15 20.54 6.87 -8.31
N LEU A 16 20.43 8.20 -8.38
CA LEU A 16 19.16 8.89 -8.57
C LEU A 16 18.44 8.34 -9.80
N PRO A 17 17.11 8.25 -9.79
CA PRO A 17 16.35 7.85 -10.96
C PRO A 17 16.54 8.87 -12.09
N ASP A 18 16.59 8.36 -13.31
CA ASP A 18 16.73 9.18 -14.51
C ASP A 18 15.41 9.89 -14.88
N TYR A 19 14.29 9.37 -14.36
CA TYR A 19 12.93 9.83 -14.57
C TYR A 19 12.16 9.89 -13.25
N TYR A 20 11.35 10.91 -13.08
CA TYR A 20 10.40 11.06 -11.97
C TYR A 20 8.97 10.94 -12.50
N PHE A 21 8.05 10.55 -11.63
CA PHE A 21 6.62 10.52 -11.93
C PHE A 21 5.91 11.56 -11.10
N ASP A 22 5.13 12.43 -11.74
CA ASP A 22 4.43 13.51 -11.05
C ASP A 22 3.07 13.03 -10.54
N THR A 23 2.26 12.49 -11.45
CA THR A 23 0.95 11.93 -11.16
C THR A 23 0.79 10.56 -11.81
N VAL A 24 0.06 9.68 -11.14
CA VAL A 24 -0.26 8.33 -11.57
C VAL A 24 -1.77 8.12 -11.44
N ASN A 25 -2.43 7.92 -12.57
CA ASN A 25 -3.85 7.59 -12.60
C ASN A 25 -3.99 6.11 -12.94
N LEU A 26 -4.62 5.34 -12.04
CA LEU A 26 -4.86 3.92 -12.20
C LEU A 26 -6.35 3.67 -12.36
N ASP A 27 -6.72 2.79 -13.28
CA ASP A 27 -8.08 2.29 -13.45
C ASP A 27 -8.06 0.76 -13.43
N PHE A 28 -8.63 0.19 -12.37
CA PHE A 28 -8.71 -1.24 -12.13
C PHE A 28 -10.08 -1.76 -12.53
N ILE A 29 -10.12 -2.63 -13.53
CA ILE A 29 -11.33 -3.37 -13.90
C ILE A 29 -11.21 -4.77 -13.31
N LEU A 30 -11.75 -4.93 -12.10
CA LEU A 30 -11.74 -6.20 -11.38
C LEU A 30 -12.76 -7.17 -11.97
N LYS A 31 -12.30 -8.38 -12.27
CA LYS A 31 -13.12 -9.54 -12.63
C LYS A 31 -12.53 -10.79 -11.97
N GLU A 32 -13.32 -11.87 -11.96
CA GLU A 32 -12.94 -13.11 -11.29
C GLU A 32 -11.74 -13.82 -11.92
N GLU A 33 -11.65 -13.83 -13.25
CA GLU A 33 -10.62 -14.58 -13.98
C GLU A 33 -9.40 -13.73 -14.36
N HIS A 34 -9.54 -12.41 -14.39
CA HIS A 34 -8.43 -11.50 -14.66
C HIS A 34 -8.81 -10.09 -14.22
N THR A 35 -7.80 -9.27 -13.97
CA THR A 35 -7.95 -7.83 -13.77
C THR A 35 -7.23 -7.09 -14.88
N LEU A 36 -7.91 -6.10 -15.46
CA LEU A 36 -7.26 -5.14 -16.34
C LEU A 36 -6.84 -3.92 -15.52
N VAL A 37 -5.61 -3.48 -15.72
CA VAL A 37 -5.06 -2.28 -15.08
C VAL A 37 -4.65 -1.31 -16.16
N HIS A 38 -5.29 -0.14 -16.18
CA HIS A 38 -4.87 0.97 -17.03
C HIS A 38 -4.10 1.99 -16.19
N SER A 39 -2.86 2.23 -16.57
CA SER A 39 -1.95 3.16 -15.89
C SER A 39 -1.67 4.34 -16.80
N LYS A 40 -1.94 5.56 -16.33
CA LYS A 40 -1.61 6.82 -17.02
C LYS A 40 -0.68 7.64 -16.13
N ILE A 41 0.58 7.71 -16.53
CA ILE A 41 1.69 8.23 -15.73
C ILE A 41 2.24 9.50 -16.39
N HIS A 42 2.31 10.59 -15.64
CA HIS A 42 2.99 11.82 -16.07
C HIS A 42 4.48 11.72 -15.76
N VAL A 43 5.30 11.60 -16.79
CA VAL A 43 6.74 11.34 -16.68
C VAL A 43 7.53 12.63 -16.88
N ILE A 44 8.47 12.89 -15.96
CA ILE A 44 9.41 14.01 -16.00
C ILE A 44 10.83 13.46 -16.06
N SER A 45 11.59 13.81 -17.10
CA SER A 45 13.01 13.48 -17.19
C SER A 45 13.83 14.34 -16.23
N ARG A 46 14.85 13.75 -15.59
CA ARG A 46 15.89 14.54 -14.94
C ARG A 46 16.66 15.33 -16.01
N GLN A 47 17.03 16.58 -15.70
CA GLN A 47 17.73 17.43 -16.67
C GLN A 47 18.97 16.75 -17.25
N GLY A 48 19.07 16.72 -18.58
CA GLY A 48 20.18 16.11 -19.31
C GLY A 48 20.09 14.58 -19.46
N THR A 49 19.03 13.94 -18.99
CA THR A 49 18.81 12.49 -19.19
C THR A 49 18.53 12.18 -20.67
N LEU A 50 19.31 11.26 -21.22
CA LEU A 50 19.08 10.59 -22.51
C LEU A 50 19.00 9.06 -22.36
N SER A 51 19.00 8.56 -21.11
CA SER A 51 18.95 7.13 -20.80
C SER A 51 17.62 6.51 -21.23
N PRO A 52 17.56 5.22 -21.57
CA PRO A 52 16.30 4.50 -21.68
C PRO A 52 15.49 4.56 -20.37
N LEU A 53 14.16 4.68 -20.46
CA LEU A 53 13.29 4.51 -19.28
C LEU A 53 13.04 3.02 -19.07
N ARG A 54 13.56 2.50 -17.96
CA ARG A 54 13.34 1.12 -17.52
C ARG A 54 12.22 1.08 -16.48
N LEU A 55 11.26 0.20 -16.72
CA LEU A 55 10.16 -0.09 -15.82
C LEU A 55 10.22 -1.57 -15.44
N ASP A 56 10.00 -1.86 -14.16
CA ASP A 56 9.92 -3.20 -13.61
C ASP A 56 8.49 -3.74 -13.78
N GLY A 57 8.39 -5.01 -14.16
CA GLY A 57 7.12 -5.71 -14.30
C GLY A 57 7.33 -7.22 -14.23
N VAL A 58 6.69 -7.91 -13.29
CA VAL A 58 6.89 -9.35 -13.03
C VAL A 58 5.54 -10.05 -12.98
N ASP A 59 5.39 -11.14 -13.72
CA ASP A 59 4.13 -11.91 -13.84
C ASP A 59 2.92 -11.03 -14.26
N VAL A 60 3.19 -10.01 -15.08
CA VAL A 60 2.19 -9.11 -15.66
C VAL A 60 2.20 -9.25 -17.18
N LYS A 61 1.02 -9.30 -17.79
CA LYS A 61 0.89 -9.36 -19.25
C LYS A 61 0.66 -7.96 -19.80
N LEU A 62 1.60 -7.47 -20.62
CA LEU A 62 1.43 -6.21 -21.36
C LEU A 62 0.37 -6.39 -22.46
N LEU A 63 -0.68 -5.56 -22.45
CA LEU A 63 -1.68 -5.52 -23.52
C LEU A 63 -1.46 -4.35 -24.48
N SER A 64 -1.13 -3.18 -23.95
CA SER A 64 -0.79 -2.02 -24.80
C SER A 64 0.08 -1.01 -24.07
N ILE A 65 0.81 -0.24 -24.86
CA ILE A 65 1.60 0.90 -24.41
C ILE A 65 1.44 2.06 -25.40
N ARG A 66 1.30 3.28 -24.87
CA ARG A 66 1.24 4.52 -25.65
C ARG A 66 2.05 5.61 -24.99
N ILE A 67 2.59 6.51 -25.82
CA ILE A 67 3.24 7.74 -25.38
C ILE A 67 2.49 8.91 -25.99
N ASN A 68 1.95 9.80 -25.16
CA ASN A 68 1.08 10.91 -25.59
C ASN A 68 -0.04 10.42 -26.52
N SER A 69 -0.72 9.35 -26.12
CA SER A 69 -1.79 8.65 -26.84
C SER A 69 -1.43 8.01 -28.18
N LYS A 70 -0.15 8.07 -28.60
CA LYS A 70 0.37 7.39 -29.79
C LYS A 70 0.86 6.00 -29.43
N VAL A 71 0.44 5.00 -30.19
CA VAL A 71 0.92 3.62 -30.06
C VAL A 71 2.40 3.58 -30.38
N VAL A 72 3.16 2.88 -29.54
CA VAL A 72 4.58 2.59 -29.74
C VAL A 72 4.76 1.11 -30.03
N LYS A 73 5.82 0.75 -30.76
CA LYS A 73 6.05 -0.61 -31.25
C LYS A 73 7.17 -1.32 -30.51
N GLU A 74 6.95 -2.60 -30.23
CA GLU A 74 7.98 -3.47 -29.70
C GLU A 74 9.11 -3.67 -30.73
N GLY A 75 10.35 -3.65 -30.27
CA GLY A 75 11.56 -3.79 -31.09
C GLY A 75 12.04 -2.48 -31.75
N GLU A 76 11.16 -1.50 -31.94
CA GLU A 76 11.53 -0.15 -32.43
C GLU A 76 11.61 0.85 -31.26
N ASP A 77 10.49 1.04 -30.55
CA ASP A 77 10.36 2.07 -29.51
C ASP A 77 10.64 1.52 -28.11
N TYR A 78 10.33 0.24 -27.88
CA TYR A 78 10.53 -0.43 -26.60
C TYR A 78 10.92 -1.90 -26.76
N SER A 79 11.57 -2.45 -25.74
CA SER A 79 11.76 -3.89 -25.59
C SER A 79 11.05 -4.41 -24.35
N LEU A 80 10.53 -5.63 -24.45
CA LEU A 80 9.88 -6.33 -23.36
C LEU A 80 10.69 -7.57 -22.97
N SER A 81 10.78 -7.82 -21.67
CA SER A 81 11.37 -9.03 -21.09
C SER A 81 10.44 -9.55 -19.99
N SER A 82 10.76 -10.68 -19.38
CA SER A 82 9.96 -11.24 -18.28
C SER A 82 9.98 -10.41 -17.00
N LYS A 83 10.85 -9.40 -16.90
CA LYS A 83 11.01 -8.55 -15.71
C LYS A 83 10.96 -7.05 -15.99
N HIS A 84 11.15 -6.63 -17.24
CA HIS A 84 11.32 -5.22 -17.58
C HIS A 84 10.65 -4.86 -18.90
N LEU A 85 10.08 -3.65 -18.92
CA LEU A 85 9.75 -2.89 -20.12
C LEU A 85 10.74 -1.74 -20.22
N ILE A 86 11.45 -1.64 -21.35
CA ILE A 86 12.48 -0.62 -21.57
C ILE A 86 12.07 0.24 -22.77
N LEU A 87 11.76 1.51 -22.55
CA LEU A 87 11.59 2.51 -23.61
C LEU A 87 12.97 2.99 -24.06
N HIS A 88 13.32 2.78 -25.33
CA HIS A 88 14.67 3.05 -25.84
C HIS A 88 14.99 4.54 -25.94
N HIS A 89 14.03 5.32 -26.45
CA HIS A 89 14.19 6.75 -26.72
C HIS A 89 12.96 7.53 -26.23
N PRO A 90 12.74 7.59 -24.89
CA PRO A 90 11.63 8.35 -24.34
C PRO A 90 11.74 9.84 -24.71
N PRO A 91 10.62 10.56 -24.85
CA PRO A 91 10.64 12.00 -25.15
C PRO A 91 11.49 12.80 -24.17
N ALA A 92 12.23 13.79 -24.68
CA ALA A 92 13.05 14.68 -23.86
C ALA A 92 12.19 15.63 -22.99
N ALA A 93 11.07 16.11 -23.55
CA ALA A 93 10.06 16.87 -22.82
C ALA A 93 9.19 15.93 -21.96
N GLN A 94 8.47 16.51 -21.00
CA GLN A 94 7.48 15.78 -20.21
C GLN A 94 6.46 15.09 -21.13
N PHE A 95 6.06 13.87 -20.76
CA PHE A 95 5.15 13.07 -21.57
C PHE A 95 4.23 12.25 -20.68
N VAL A 96 3.13 11.79 -21.28
CA VAL A 96 2.20 10.85 -20.67
C VAL A 96 2.49 9.46 -21.19
N LEU A 97 2.78 8.56 -20.26
CA LEU A 97 2.92 7.13 -20.53
C LEU A 97 1.62 6.42 -20.15
N GLU A 98 1.03 5.73 -21.11
CA GLU A 98 -0.20 4.96 -20.92
C GLU A 98 0.11 3.48 -21.11
N ILE A 99 -0.14 2.67 -20.09
CA ILE A 99 0.12 1.23 -20.10
C ILE A 99 -1.18 0.51 -19.75
N THR A 100 -1.48 -0.58 -20.46
CA THR A 100 -2.53 -1.51 -20.05
C THR A 100 -1.91 -2.87 -19.79
N THR A 101 -2.11 -3.39 -18.58
CA THR A 101 -1.71 -4.75 -18.18
C THR A 101 -2.92 -5.61 -17.84
N GLU A 102 -2.73 -6.92 -17.99
CA GLU A 102 -3.64 -7.95 -17.50
C GLU A 102 -2.90 -8.79 -16.45
N ILE A 103 -3.56 -9.04 -15.32
CA ILE A 103 -3.06 -9.84 -14.20
C ILE A 103 -4.14 -10.83 -13.74
N GLU A 104 -3.74 -11.89 -13.05
CA GLU A 104 -4.63 -12.96 -12.56
C GLU A 104 -4.53 -13.07 -11.02
N PRO A 105 -5.22 -12.20 -10.25
CA PRO A 105 -5.12 -12.18 -8.79
C PRO A 105 -5.54 -13.48 -8.12
N GLN A 106 -6.43 -14.25 -8.75
CA GLN A 106 -6.90 -15.55 -8.26
C GLN A 106 -5.82 -16.64 -8.33
N ASN A 107 -4.81 -16.46 -9.20
CA ASN A 107 -3.68 -17.38 -9.35
C ASN A 107 -2.44 -16.92 -8.56
N ASN A 108 -2.50 -15.78 -7.87
CA ASN A 108 -1.37 -15.18 -7.17
C ASN A 108 -1.21 -15.75 -5.75
N THR A 109 -0.64 -16.96 -5.66
CA THR A 109 -0.37 -17.63 -4.38
C THR A 109 0.81 -17.05 -3.60
N ALA A 110 1.55 -16.10 -4.18
CA ALA A 110 2.67 -15.44 -3.51
C ALA A 110 2.22 -14.36 -2.51
N LEU A 111 0.96 -13.91 -2.61
CA LEU A 111 0.39 -12.82 -1.81
C LEU A 111 1.21 -11.52 -1.90
N GLU A 112 1.70 -11.21 -3.11
CA GLU A 112 2.51 -10.04 -3.45
C GLU A 112 1.96 -9.39 -4.74
N GLY A 113 1.76 -8.08 -4.75
CA GLY A 113 0.95 -7.38 -5.76
C GLY A 113 -0.54 -7.46 -5.42
N LEU A 114 -1.41 -7.56 -6.44
CA LEU A 114 -2.85 -7.79 -6.26
C LEU A 114 -3.14 -9.29 -6.22
N TYR A 115 -3.90 -9.74 -5.21
CA TYR A 115 -4.28 -11.14 -5.04
C TYR A 115 -5.66 -11.30 -4.40
N LYS A 116 -6.19 -12.53 -4.38
CA LYS A 116 -7.44 -12.86 -3.67
C LYS A 116 -7.19 -13.58 -2.34
N THR A 117 -7.91 -13.16 -1.30
CA THR A 117 -7.96 -13.83 0.02
C THR A 117 -9.41 -13.98 0.44
N THR A 118 -9.84 -15.22 0.70
CA THR A 118 -11.23 -15.56 1.08
C THR A 118 -12.29 -14.88 0.17
N GLY A 119 -12.04 -14.86 -1.14
CA GLY A 119 -12.95 -14.28 -2.14
C GLY A 119 -12.84 -12.76 -2.34
N ASN A 120 -12.16 -12.04 -1.45
CA ASN A 120 -11.92 -10.59 -1.56
C ASN A 120 -10.59 -10.30 -2.26
N PHE A 121 -10.49 -9.16 -2.93
CA PHE A 121 -9.22 -8.64 -3.45
C PHE A 121 -8.51 -7.81 -2.40
N CYS A 122 -7.19 -7.97 -2.31
CA CYS A 122 -6.33 -7.07 -1.56
C CYS A 122 -4.93 -7.01 -2.17
N THR A 123 -4.14 -6.03 -1.74
CA THR A 123 -2.78 -5.80 -2.24
C THR A 123 -1.74 -5.88 -1.14
N GLN A 124 -0.54 -6.34 -1.49
CA GLN A 124 0.68 -6.13 -0.72
C GLN A 124 1.79 -5.66 -1.66
N CYS A 125 2.28 -4.42 -1.48
CA CYS A 125 3.22 -3.81 -2.42
C CYS A 125 4.64 -3.64 -1.85
N GLU A 126 4.83 -3.65 -0.53
CA GLU A 126 6.18 -3.65 0.05
C GLU A 126 6.82 -5.04 -0.02
N ALA A 127 8.09 -5.18 -0.44
CA ALA A 127 9.00 -4.11 -0.87
C ALA A 127 8.90 -3.78 -2.37
N GLU A 128 8.60 -4.78 -3.20
CA GLU A 128 8.71 -4.68 -4.65
C GLU A 128 7.52 -5.37 -5.34
N GLY A 129 6.33 -5.25 -4.74
CA GLY A 129 5.11 -5.92 -5.20
C GLY A 129 4.31 -5.12 -6.21
N PHE A 130 4.50 -3.80 -6.32
CA PHE A 130 3.72 -2.97 -7.25
C PHE A 130 4.02 -3.31 -8.72
N ARG A 131 5.25 -3.75 -9.03
CA ARG A 131 5.62 -4.29 -10.36
C ARG A 131 4.86 -5.57 -10.75
N ARG A 132 4.13 -6.21 -9.82
CA ARG A 132 3.23 -7.34 -10.12
C ARG A 132 1.81 -6.88 -10.48
N ILE A 133 1.58 -5.58 -10.59
CA ILE A 133 0.30 -4.97 -10.96
C ILE A 133 0.40 -4.30 -12.34
N THR A 134 1.39 -3.43 -12.51
CA THR A 134 1.67 -2.71 -13.78
C THR A 134 3.17 -2.49 -13.91
N PHE A 135 3.65 -2.19 -15.13
CA PHE A 135 5.03 -1.73 -15.33
C PHE A 135 5.24 -0.36 -14.66
N TYR A 136 6.24 -0.25 -13.80
CA TYR A 136 6.51 0.95 -13.02
C TYR A 136 7.99 1.10 -12.64
N GLN A 137 8.43 2.29 -12.20
CA GLN A 137 9.73 2.44 -11.53
C GLN A 137 9.57 2.06 -10.06
N ASP A 138 9.62 0.76 -9.76
CA ASP A 138 9.24 0.21 -8.46
C ASP A 138 10.37 0.31 -7.44
N ARG A 139 10.65 1.56 -7.04
CA ARG A 139 11.71 1.99 -6.12
C ARG A 139 11.21 3.15 -5.25
N PRO A 140 11.63 3.24 -3.98
CA PRO A 140 10.96 4.11 -3.01
C PRO A 140 11.30 5.61 -3.12
N ASP A 141 12.34 6.00 -3.87
CA ASP A 141 12.66 7.39 -4.18
C ASP A 141 11.96 7.94 -5.44
N VAL A 142 11.04 7.17 -6.05
CA VAL A 142 10.11 7.66 -7.08
C VAL A 142 8.74 7.84 -6.43
N MET A 143 8.40 9.09 -6.11
CA MET A 143 7.16 9.46 -5.43
C MET A 143 6.22 10.20 -6.37
N ALA A 144 4.94 9.81 -6.39
CA ALA A 144 3.91 10.44 -7.23
C ALA A 144 2.60 10.62 -6.46
N GLU A 145 1.74 11.53 -6.90
CA GLU A 145 0.34 11.61 -6.47
C GLU A 145 -0.46 10.53 -7.20
N PHE A 146 -1.36 9.83 -6.49
CA PHE A 146 -2.13 8.74 -7.06
C PHE A 146 -3.62 9.06 -7.07
N THR A 147 -4.25 8.80 -8.22
CA THR A 147 -5.70 8.69 -8.33
C THR A 147 -6.04 7.28 -8.78
N THR A 148 -6.88 6.59 -8.03
CA THR A 148 -7.24 5.19 -8.28
C THR A 148 -8.74 5.07 -8.50
N ARG A 149 -9.13 4.68 -9.71
CA ARG A 149 -10.47 4.18 -10.01
C ARG A 149 -10.48 2.66 -9.85
N ILE A 150 -11.49 2.15 -9.17
CA ILE A 150 -11.73 0.72 -9.01
C ILE A 150 -13.13 0.44 -9.51
N GLU A 151 -13.27 -0.55 -10.38
CA GLU A 151 -14.54 -1.01 -10.91
C GLU A 151 -14.70 -2.52 -10.70
N ALA A 152 -15.82 -2.94 -10.13
CA ALA A 152 -16.08 -4.34 -9.82
C ALA A 152 -17.57 -4.68 -9.95
N ASP A 153 -17.88 -5.98 -9.85
CA ASP A 153 -19.25 -6.47 -9.68
C ASP A 153 -19.77 -6.03 -8.29
N LYS A 154 -20.88 -5.27 -8.26
CA LYS A 154 -21.40 -4.69 -7.02
C LYS A 154 -21.96 -5.73 -6.06
N SER A 155 -22.46 -6.86 -6.59
CA SER A 155 -23.02 -7.93 -5.77
C SER A 155 -21.95 -8.74 -5.06
N LEU A 156 -20.78 -8.92 -5.69
CA LEU A 156 -19.62 -9.63 -5.13
C LEU A 156 -18.69 -8.71 -4.33
N TYR A 157 -18.57 -7.45 -4.75
CA TYR A 157 -17.58 -6.49 -4.25
C TYR A 157 -18.21 -5.15 -3.88
N PRO A 158 -19.19 -5.10 -2.95
CA PRO A 158 -19.92 -3.86 -2.63
C PRO A 158 -19.05 -2.76 -2.01
N VAL A 159 -17.87 -3.10 -1.49
CA VAL A 159 -16.92 -2.15 -0.89
C VAL A 159 -15.66 -2.10 -1.75
N LEU A 160 -15.28 -0.89 -2.21
CA LEU A 160 -14.08 -0.61 -3.01
C LEU A 160 -13.24 0.49 -2.35
N LEU A 161 -12.04 0.15 -1.90
CA LEU A 161 -11.16 1.03 -1.13
C LEU A 161 -9.79 1.19 -1.81
N SER A 162 -9.25 2.41 -1.79
CA SER A 162 -7.84 2.70 -2.07
C SER A 162 -7.32 3.80 -1.14
N ASN A 163 -6.08 4.23 -1.33
CA ASN A 163 -5.46 5.30 -0.55
C ASN A 163 -6.15 6.65 -0.78
N GLY A 164 -6.04 7.53 0.21
CA GLY A 164 -6.55 8.91 0.16
C GLY A 164 -8.04 9.02 0.47
N ASN A 165 -8.69 9.98 -0.19
CA ASN A 165 -10.10 10.32 0.01
C ASN A 165 -10.96 9.81 -1.15
N LEU A 166 -12.17 9.32 -0.85
CA LEU A 166 -13.17 8.98 -1.86
C LEU A 166 -13.71 10.27 -2.49
N ILE A 167 -13.52 10.44 -3.80
CA ILE A 167 -13.92 11.65 -4.53
C ILE A 167 -15.10 11.41 -5.47
N GLU A 168 -15.35 10.16 -5.88
CA GLU A 168 -16.45 9.82 -6.78
C GLU A 168 -16.86 8.35 -6.57
N GLN A 169 -18.15 8.06 -6.66
CA GLN A 169 -18.66 6.69 -6.73
C GLN A 169 -19.98 6.68 -7.51
N ALA A 170 -20.20 5.65 -8.33
CA ALA A 170 -21.47 5.47 -9.01
C ALA A 170 -21.71 4.02 -9.45
N ASP A 171 -22.98 3.71 -9.67
CA ASP A 171 -23.41 2.46 -10.28
C ASP A 171 -23.22 2.50 -11.79
N LEU A 172 -22.89 1.35 -12.37
CA LEU A 172 -22.72 1.13 -13.80
C LEU A 172 -23.80 0.16 -14.31
N PRO A 173 -23.99 0.08 -15.64
CA PRO A 173 -24.77 -1.01 -16.24
C PRO A 173 -24.25 -2.39 -15.81
N ASP A 174 -25.08 -3.41 -16.04
CA ASP A 174 -24.74 -4.83 -15.84
C ASP A 174 -24.36 -5.21 -14.40
N GLY A 175 -24.84 -4.46 -13.41
CA GLY A 175 -24.65 -4.78 -11.98
C GLY A 175 -23.26 -4.44 -11.43
N ARG A 176 -22.47 -3.66 -12.17
CA ARG A 176 -21.16 -3.17 -11.74
C ARG A 176 -21.27 -1.80 -11.07
N HIS A 177 -20.21 -1.38 -10.41
CA HIS A 177 -20.06 -0.03 -9.86
C HIS A 177 -18.59 0.36 -9.80
N TYR A 178 -18.31 1.64 -9.54
CA TYR A 178 -16.95 2.10 -9.33
C TYR A 178 -16.84 3.09 -8.17
N ALA A 179 -15.61 3.21 -7.67
CA ALA A 179 -15.18 4.23 -6.74
C ALA A 179 -13.86 4.85 -7.24
N VAL A 180 -13.71 6.17 -7.11
CA VAL A 180 -12.49 6.91 -7.42
C VAL A 180 -11.94 7.51 -6.14
N TRP A 181 -10.68 7.22 -5.87
CA TRP A 181 -9.93 7.67 -4.70
C TRP A 181 -8.78 8.56 -5.14
N ASN A 182 -8.53 9.63 -4.39
CA ASN A 182 -7.40 10.52 -4.61
C ASN A 182 -6.58 10.68 -3.33
N ASP A 183 -5.29 10.36 -3.42
CA ASP A 183 -4.31 10.65 -2.37
C ASP A 183 -3.48 11.88 -2.76
N PRO A 184 -3.65 13.01 -2.05
CA PRO A 184 -2.98 14.25 -2.38
C PRO A 184 -1.49 14.25 -1.99
N PHE A 185 -1.02 13.25 -1.23
CA PHE A 185 0.38 13.17 -0.84
C PHE A 185 1.17 12.35 -1.87
N LYS A 186 2.28 12.92 -2.34
CA LYS A 186 3.27 12.17 -3.12
C LYS A 186 3.77 11.00 -2.28
N LYS A 187 3.68 9.79 -2.82
CA LYS A 187 4.12 8.56 -2.17
C LYS A 187 4.84 7.63 -3.15
N PRO A 188 5.79 6.81 -2.68
CA PRO A 188 6.27 5.68 -3.46
C PRO A 188 5.19 4.61 -3.64
N CYS A 189 5.34 3.80 -4.68
CA CYS A 189 4.36 2.78 -5.06
C CYS A 189 4.21 1.63 -4.05
N TYR A 190 5.18 1.40 -3.16
CA TYR A 190 5.04 0.36 -2.14
C TYR A 190 3.96 0.66 -1.09
N PHE A 191 3.53 1.92 -0.95
CA PHE A 191 2.39 2.33 -0.13
C PHE A 191 1.04 2.26 -0.85
N PHE A 192 1.01 1.84 -2.12
CA PHE A 192 -0.25 1.66 -2.84
C PHE A 192 -1.06 0.52 -2.21
N ALA A 193 -2.34 0.78 -1.97
CA ALA A 193 -3.29 -0.22 -1.54
C ALA A 193 -4.59 -0.18 -2.36
N LEU A 194 -5.15 -1.37 -2.57
CA LEU A 194 -6.48 -1.59 -3.10
C LEU A 194 -7.12 -2.76 -2.35
N VAL A 195 -8.35 -2.57 -1.88
CA VAL A 195 -9.18 -3.63 -1.32
C VAL A 195 -10.55 -3.60 -1.98
N ALA A 196 -11.08 -4.77 -2.37
CA ALA A 196 -12.44 -4.91 -2.85
C ALA A 196 -13.08 -6.18 -2.31
N GLY A 197 -14.26 -6.10 -1.67
CA GLY A 197 -14.80 -7.26 -0.96
C GLY A 197 -16.18 -7.12 -0.34
N GLN A 198 -16.66 -8.25 0.19
CA GLN A 198 -17.82 -8.32 1.09
C GLN A 198 -17.41 -7.91 2.50
N LEU A 199 -17.38 -6.60 2.73
CA LEU A 199 -16.89 -6.03 3.98
C LEU A 199 -17.98 -5.17 4.64
N VAL A 200 -17.91 -5.11 5.96
CA VAL A 200 -18.64 -4.15 6.80
C VAL A 200 -17.64 -3.43 7.69
N SER A 201 -17.96 -2.21 8.11
CA SER A 201 -17.06 -1.39 8.91
C SER A 201 -17.60 -1.17 10.32
N ARG A 202 -16.67 -1.09 11.28
CA ARG A 202 -16.89 -0.45 12.58
C ARG A 202 -16.39 0.97 12.41
N ASP A 203 -17.32 1.91 12.54
CA ASP A 203 -17.07 3.33 12.34
C ASP A 203 -16.91 4.04 13.67
N ASP A 204 -16.02 5.01 13.71
CA ASP A 204 -15.83 5.95 14.83
C ASP A 204 -15.22 7.27 14.31
N GLU A 205 -14.98 8.23 15.19
CA GLU A 205 -14.32 9.50 14.88
C GLU A 205 -13.19 9.77 15.87
N PHE A 206 -12.13 10.42 15.39
CA PHE A 206 -11.12 11.05 16.24
C PHE A 206 -11.04 12.55 15.91
N VAL A 207 -10.99 13.39 16.95
CA VAL A 207 -10.76 14.83 16.80
C VAL A 207 -9.35 15.14 17.23
N THR A 208 -8.55 15.66 16.30
CA THR A 208 -7.14 15.98 16.53
C THR A 208 -6.95 17.19 17.44
N CYS A 209 -5.72 17.40 17.91
CA CYS A 209 -5.35 18.56 18.71
C CYS A 209 -5.57 19.91 18.02
N SER A 210 -5.62 19.97 16.68
CA SER A 210 -5.98 21.18 15.93
C SER A 210 -7.48 21.31 15.63
N GLY A 211 -8.28 20.28 15.95
CA GLY A 211 -9.72 20.23 15.71
C GLY A 211 -10.14 19.59 14.39
N ARG A 212 -9.23 18.95 13.64
CA ARG A 212 -9.59 18.13 12.47
C ARG A 212 -10.38 16.91 12.94
N LYS A 213 -11.50 16.65 12.27
CA LYS A 213 -12.28 15.41 12.42
C LYS A 213 -11.75 14.37 11.44
N VAL A 214 -11.35 13.21 11.96
CA VAL A 214 -10.87 12.08 11.18
C VAL A 214 -11.88 10.95 11.31
N ALA A 215 -12.47 10.52 10.19
CA ALA A 215 -13.34 9.35 10.15
C ALA A 215 -12.49 8.08 10.26
N LEU A 216 -12.84 7.18 11.17
CA LEU A 216 -12.12 5.93 11.40
C LEU A 216 -12.99 4.76 11.00
N HIS A 217 -12.45 3.87 10.17
CA HIS A 217 -13.17 2.68 9.71
C HIS A 217 -12.30 1.43 9.86
N ILE A 218 -12.82 0.41 10.53
CA ILE A 218 -12.21 -0.93 10.56
C ILE A 218 -13.09 -1.91 9.81
N TRP A 219 -12.63 -2.32 8.63
CA TRP A 219 -13.32 -3.18 7.68
C TRP A 219 -12.99 -4.65 7.91
N THR A 220 -14.03 -5.48 8.01
CA THR A 220 -13.92 -6.94 8.15
C THR A 220 -15.06 -7.63 7.40
N PRO A 221 -14.97 -8.94 7.17
CA PRO A 221 -16.15 -9.76 6.95
C PRO A 221 -17.18 -9.58 8.06
N ALA A 222 -18.47 -9.72 7.74
CA ALA A 222 -19.57 -9.41 8.65
C ALA A 222 -19.54 -10.19 9.98
N GLN A 223 -19.09 -11.44 9.94
CA GLN A 223 -19.02 -12.30 11.13
C GLN A 223 -17.99 -11.85 12.17
N ASP A 224 -17.01 -11.04 11.77
CA ASP A 224 -15.88 -10.65 12.63
C ASP A 224 -16.00 -9.23 13.20
N ILE A 225 -17.04 -8.49 12.78
CA ILE A 225 -17.22 -7.09 13.16
C ILE A 225 -17.29 -6.88 14.67
N SER A 226 -17.85 -7.84 15.43
CA SER A 226 -17.94 -7.75 16.89
C SER A 226 -16.56 -7.72 17.56
N LYS A 227 -15.52 -8.26 16.93
CA LYS A 227 -14.17 -8.45 17.48
C LYS A 227 -13.21 -7.27 17.23
N THR A 228 -13.65 -6.19 16.57
CA THR A 228 -12.77 -5.05 16.23
C THR A 228 -12.76 -3.92 17.27
N ALA A 229 -13.43 -4.07 18.42
CA ALA A 229 -13.62 -2.99 19.38
C ALA A 229 -12.29 -2.54 20.00
N HIS A 230 -11.43 -3.51 20.33
CA HIS A 230 -10.10 -3.23 20.87
C HIS A 230 -9.17 -2.61 19.84
N ALA A 231 -9.26 -2.99 18.57
CA ALA A 231 -8.50 -2.35 17.50
C ALA A 231 -8.89 -0.88 17.33
N MET A 232 -10.20 -0.55 17.38
CA MET A 232 -10.67 0.84 17.31
C MET A 232 -10.20 1.67 18.51
N TYR A 233 -10.24 1.08 19.72
CA TYR A 233 -9.66 1.70 20.91
C TYR A 233 -8.17 1.98 20.72
N SER A 234 -7.42 0.97 20.25
CA SER A 234 -5.97 1.04 20.06
C SER A 234 -5.57 2.11 19.06
N LEU A 235 -6.33 2.25 17.96
CA LEU A 235 -6.11 3.28 16.95
C LEU A 235 -6.25 4.68 17.55
N LYS A 236 -7.34 4.96 18.27
CA LYS A 236 -7.55 6.25 18.92
C LYS A 236 -6.51 6.55 20.00
N ALA A 237 -6.08 5.52 20.74
CA ALA A 237 -5.01 5.65 21.73
C ALA A 237 -3.67 6.01 21.07
N ALA A 238 -3.33 5.36 19.95
CA ALA A 238 -2.12 5.67 19.19
C ALA A 238 -2.16 7.09 18.60
N MET A 239 -3.30 7.49 18.02
CA MET A 239 -3.50 8.86 17.53
C MET A 239 -3.26 9.90 18.61
N LYS A 240 -3.88 9.69 19.78
CA LYS A 240 -3.75 10.60 20.92
C LYS A 240 -2.32 10.65 21.47
N TRP A 241 -1.68 9.50 21.63
CA TRP A 241 -0.34 9.40 22.17
C TRP A 241 0.70 10.05 21.26
N ASP A 242 0.60 9.90 19.94
CA ASP A 242 1.55 10.52 19.00
C ASP A 242 1.45 12.06 19.00
N GLU A 243 0.25 12.60 19.22
CA GLU A 243 0.06 14.03 19.47
C GLU A 243 0.72 14.48 20.78
N GLU A 244 0.53 13.74 21.87
CA GLU A 244 1.03 14.13 23.19
C GLU A 244 2.55 13.97 23.33
N VAL A 245 3.11 12.90 22.78
CA VAL A 245 4.52 12.53 22.99
C VAL A 245 5.43 13.05 21.88
N PHE A 246 4.97 13.05 20.62
CA PHE A 246 5.77 13.48 19.47
C PHE A 246 5.19 14.71 18.75
N GLY A 247 4.06 15.25 19.20
CA GLY A 247 3.41 16.40 18.55
C GLY A 247 3.01 16.09 17.10
N ARG A 248 2.65 14.84 16.80
CA ARG A 248 2.33 14.36 15.45
C ARG A 248 0.83 14.18 15.28
N GLU A 249 0.25 15.04 14.47
CA GLU A 249 -1.17 15.00 14.11
C GLU A 249 -1.40 14.19 12.82
N TYR A 250 -2.53 13.52 12.68
CA TYR A 250 -2.93 12.87 11.42
C TYR A 250 -3.28 13.89 10.33
N ASP A 251 -3.01 13.55 9.07
CA ASP A 251 -2.95 14.51 7.96
C ASP A 251 -3.98 14.29 6.84
N LEU A 252 -4.89 13.32 7.00
CA LEU A 252 -6.01 13.06 6.09
C LEU A 252 -7.36 13.09 6.83
N ASP A 253 -8.45 13.02 6.07
CA ASP A 253 -9.82 13.15 6.59
C ASP A 253 -10.40 11.80 7.03
N LEU A 254 -9.79 10.69 6.63
CA LEU A 254 -10.19 9.34 6.98
C LEU A 254 -8.98 8.42 7.21
N PHE A 255 -9.18 7.41 8.05
CA PHE A 255 -8.21 6.34 8.31
C PHE A 255 -8.93 4.98 8.23
N ASN A 256 -8.60 4.19 7.20
CA ASN A 256 -9.12 2.84 7.05
C ASN A 256 -8.12 1.79 7.56
N ILE A 257 -8.64 0.77 8.21
CA ILE A 257 -7.96 -0.49 8.50
C ILE A 257 -8.79 -1.61 7.86
N VAL A 258 -8.15 -2.53 7.14
CA VAL A 258 -8.80 -3.73 6.62
C VAL A 258 -8.15 -4.96 7.25
N ALA A 259 -8.94 -5.82 7.89
CA ALA A 259 -8.46 -7.10 8.38
C ALA A 259 -8.64 -8.19 7.31
N VAL A 260 -7.55 -8.82 6.91
CA VAL A 260 -7.53 -9.94 5.95
C VAL A 260 -6.91 -11.20 6.56
N PRO A 261 -7.42 -12.41 6.26
CA PRO A 261 -6.91 -13.64 6.86
C PRO A 261 -5.57 -14.08 6.26
N ASP A 262 -5.40 -13.98 4.94
CA ASP A 262 -4.17 -14.39 4.25
C ASP A 262 -3.27 -13.16 3.99
N PHE A 263 -2.29 -12.96 4.88
CA PHE A 263 -1.31 -11.88 4.79
C PHE A 263 0.06 -12.39 5.22
N ASN A 264 1.08 -12.24 4.35
CA ASN A 264 2.44 -12.72 4.63
C ASN A 264 3.10 -11.99 5.80
N MET A 265 2.80 -10.70 5.96
CA MET A 265 3.32 -9.84 7.02
C MET A 265 2.32 -9.74 8.18
N GLY A 266 2.71 -9.03 9.24
CA GLY A 266 1.78 -8.73 10.34
C GLY A 266 0.72 -7.72 9.91
N ALA A 267 1.16 -6.56 9.46
CA ALA A 267 0.34 -5.50 8.89
C ALA A 267 1.18 -4.66 7.92
N MET A 268 0.55 -3.69 7.28
CA MET A 268 1.17 -2.82 6.28
C MET A 268 0.58 -1.42 6.37
N GLU A 269 1.46 -0.42 6.43
CA GLU A 269 1.18 0.98 6.71
C GLU A 269 0.70 1.80 5.48
N ASN A 270 0.03 1.16 4.52
CA ASN A 270 -0.38 1.84 3.28
C ASN A 270 -1.17 3.11 3.61
N LYS A 271 -0.76 4.26 3.06
CA LYS A 271 -1.30 5.57 3.44
C LYS A 271 -2.84 5.59 3.42
N SER A 272 -3.43 5.85 4.60
CA SER A 272 -4.88 5.86 4.90
C SER A 272 -5.68 4.57 4.69
N LEU A 273 -5.05 3.47 4.26
CA LEU A 273 -5.69 2.17 4.03
C LEU A 273 -4.76 1.04 4.51
N ASN A 274 -4.54 0.98 5.81
CA ASN A 274 -3.67 -0.04 6.37
C ASN A 274 -4.33 -1.42 6.21
N ILE A 275 -3.55 -2.43 5.82
CA ILE A 275 -4.02 -3.80 5.66
C ILE A 275 -3.33 -4.65 6.72
N PHE A 276 -4.12 -5.37 7.50
CA PHE A 276 -3.63 -6.15 8.63
C PHE A 276 -3.97 -7.62 8.46
N ASN A 277 -3.07 -8.49 8.91
CA ASN A 277 -3.45 -9.85 9.23
C ASN A 277 -4.53 -9.82 10.33
N SER A 278 -5.63 -10.54 10.11
CA SER A 278 -6.78 -10.58 11.01
C SER A 278 -6.43 -10.91 12.47
N ARG A 279 -5.37 -11.70 12.70
CA ARG A 279 -4.87 -12.00 14.06
C ARG A 279 -4.47 -10.75 14.85
N LEU A 280 -4.05 -9.69 14.17
CA LEU A 280 -3.57 -8.44 14.77
C LEU A 280 -4.65 -7.34 14.81
N VAL A 281 -5.92 -7.72 14.55
CA VAL A 281 -7.09 -6.81 14.65
C VAL A 281 -8.21 -7.42 15.47
N LEU A 282 -8.49 -8.71 15.28
CA LEU A 282 -9.67 -9.37 15.85
C LEU A 282 -9.37 -9.88 17.26
N ALA A 283 -10.03 -9.31 18.26
CA ALA A 283 -9.92 -9.75 19.65
C ALA A 283 -11.30 -9.78 20.34
N SER A 284 -11.55 -10.86 21.08
CA SER A 284 -12.71 -10.98 21.97
C SER A 284 -12.31 -11.71 23.26
N PRO A 285 -12.98 -11.46 24.40
CA PRO A 285 -12.65 -12.14 25.66
C PRO A 285 -12.71 -13.67 25.57
N GLU A 286 -13.53 -14.20 24.67
CA GLU A 286 -13.72 -15.63 24.47
C GLU A 286 -12.61 -16.27 23.64
N THR A 287 -11.90 -15.50 22.81
CA THR A 287 -10.97 -16.04 21.79
C THR A 287 -9.55 -15.48 21.85
N ALA A 288 -9.31 -14.38 22.55
CA ALA A 288 -8.03 -13.67 22.58
C ALA A 288 -7.47 -13.59 24.00
N THR A 289 -6.17 -13.84 24.13
CA THR A 289 -5.44 -13.75 25.41
C THR A 289 -5.01 -12.31 25.68
N ASP A 290 -4.61 -11.99 26.93
CA ASP A 290 -4.03 -10.68 27.26
C ASP A 290 -2.83 -10.32 26.37
N ALA A 291 -2.04 -11.32 25.97
CA ALA A 291 -0.92 -11.13 25.05
C ALA A 291 -1.39 -10.76 23.64
N ASP A 292 -2.51 -11.30 23.17
CA ASP A 292 -3.11 -10.93 21.88
C ASP A 292 -3.67 -9.51 21.94
N TYR A 293 -4.35 -9.11 23.02
CA TYR A 293 -4.80 -7.73 23.23
C TYR A 293 -3.63 -6.74 23.23
N ALA A 294 -2.53 -7.07 23.90
CA ALA A 294 -1.31 -6.25 23.89
C ALA A 294 -0.66 -6.20 22.50
N ALA A 295 -0.68 -7.30 21.74
CA ALA A 295 -0.16 -7.34 20.37
C ALA A 295 -1.00 -6.48 19.41
N VAL A 296 -2.33 -6.57 19.47
CA VAL A 296 -3.24 -5.69 18.70
C VAL A 296 -2.96 -4.23 19.02
N LEU A 297 -2.84 -3.87 20.30
CA LEU A 297 -2.51 -2.50 20.71
C LEU A 297 -1.19 -2.02 20.10
N GLY A 298 -0.13 -2.82 20.27
CA GLY A 298 1.20 -2.47 19.78
C GLY A 298 1.28 -2.34 18.26
N VAL A 299 0.72 -3.29 17.51
CA VAL A 299 0.80 -3.28 16.04
C VAL A 299 -0.11 -2.21 15.44
N ILE A 300 -1.32 -1.99 15.96
CA ILE A 300 -2.17 -0.87 15.51
C ILE A 300 -1.43 0.47 15.72
N GLY A 301 -0.75 0.62 16.86
CA GLY A 301 0.13 1.76 17.10
C GLY A 301 1.27 1.86 16.09
N HIS A 302 2.01 0.78 15.89
CA HIS A 302 3.12 0.69 14.93
C HIS A 302 2.74 1.20 13.54
N GLU A 303 1.66 0.64 12.95
CA GLU A 303 1.23 1.02 11.61
C GLU A 303 0.69 2.46 11.55
N TYR A 304 0.08 2.96 12.63
CA TYR A 304 -0.31 4.37 12.71
C TYR A 304 0.92 5.29 12.75
N PHE A 305 1.94 4.94 13.53
CA PHE A 305 3.15 5.74 13.69
C PHE A 305 3.96 5.88 12.41
N HIS A 306 3.93 4.85 11.55
CA HIS A 306 4.50 4.91 10.20
C HIS A 306 3.93 6.05 9.34
N ASN A 307 2.73 6.56 9.64
CA ASN A 307 2.18 7.72 8.94
C ASN A 307 3.17 8.90 8.89
N TRP A 308 3.95 9.08 9.96
CA TRP A 308 5.05 10.05 10.01
C TRP A 308 6.41 9.40 9.73
N THR A 309 6.74 8.31 10.41
CA THR A 309 8.05 7.64 10.35
C THR A 309 8.07 6.52 9.32
N GLY A 310 7.75 6.85 8.08
CA GLY A 310 7.69 5.93 6.94
C GLY A 310 7.01 6.58 5.75
N ASN A 311 5.81 7.13 5.96
CA ASN A 311 4.99 7.63 4.85
C ASN A 311 5.36 9.07 4.51
N ARG A 312 5.28 9.99 5.49
CA ARG A 312 5.62 11.40 5.26
C ARG A 312 7.12 11.63 5.07
N VAL A 313 7.95 10.80 5.68
CA VAL A 313 9.39 10.70 5.41
C VAL A 313 9.70 9.24 5.12
N THR A 314 9.97 8.94 3.85
CA THR A 314 10.18 7.57 3.35
C THR A 314 11.64 7.26 3.04
N CYS A 315 11.92 5.99 2.73
CA CYS A 315 13.23 5.47 2.41
C CYS A 315 13.67 5.92 1.00
N ARG A 316 14.95 6.28 0.83
CA ARG A 316 15.54 6.54 -0.49
C ARG A 316 15.74 5.25 -1.30
N ASP A 317 16.11 4.19 -0.61
CA ASP A 317 16.34 2.85 -1.15
C ASP A 317 16.14 1.83 -0.02
N TRP A 318 15.98 0.55 -0.38
CA TRP A 318 15.66 -0.51 0.56
C TRP A 318 16.78 -0.83 1.58
N PHE A 319 18.03 -0.39 1.34
CA PHE A 319 19.07 -0.50 2.37
C PHE A 319 18.81 0.44 3.56
N GLN A 320 17.94 1.44 3.39
CA GLN A 320 17.51 2.35 4.44
C GLN A 320 16.29 1.83 5.21
N LEU A 321 15.87 0.57 5.06
CA LEU A 321 14.66 0.03 5.70
C LEU A 321 14.60 0.32 7.22
N SER A 322 15.73 0.19 7.92
CA SER A 322 15.81 0.46 9.36
C SER A 322 15.55 1.92 9.74
N LEU A 323 15.62 2.87 8.80
CA LEU A 323 15.21 4.26 9.03
C LEU A 323 13.74 4.33 9.45
N LYS A 324 12.85 3.63 8.73
CA LYS A 324 11.43 3.58 9.07
C LYS A 324 11.16 2.53 10.14
N GLU A 325 11.69 1.32 9.97
CA GLU A 325 11.38 0.19 10.85
C GLU A 325 11.98 0.35 12.23
N GLY A 326 13.27 0.69 12.34
CA GLY A 326 13.93 0.83 13.63
C GLY A 326 13.33 1.96 14.48
N LEU A 327 13.00 3.08 13.84
CA LEU A 327 12.37 4.22 14.51
C LEU A 327 10.90 3.94 14.88
N THR A 328 10.15 3.26 14.02
CA THR A 328 8.74 2.96 14.28
C THR A 328 8.58 1.84 15.31
N VAL A 329 9.46 0.84 15.29
CA VAL A 329 9.57 -0.15 16.38
C VAL A 329 9.86 0.54 17.70
N PHE A 330 10.79 1.49 17.74
CA PHE A 330 11.04 2.27 18.97
C PHE A 330 9.79 3.03 19.43
N ARG A 331 9.05 3.66 18.51
CA ARG A 331 7.79 4.36 18.82
C ARG A 331 6.72 3.42 19.37
N ASP A 332 6.54 2.22 18.80
CA ASP A 332 5.59 1.24 19.33
C ASP A 332 5.99 0.71 20.72
N GLN A 333 7.29 0.60 20.99
CA GLN A 333 7.80 0.15 22.27
C GLN A 333 7.53 1.17 23.37
N GLU A 334 7.74 2.45 23.07
CA GLU A 334 7.42 3.55 23.99
C GLU A 334 5.91 3.67 24.21
N PHE A 335 5.11 3.61 23.15
CA PHE A 335 3.65 3.62 23.24
C PHE A 335 3.14 2.47 24.12
N SER A 336 3.56 1.24 23.85
CA SER A 336 3.17 0.06 24.62
C SER A 336 3.63 0.14 26.08
N SER A 337 4.77 0.79 26.34
CA SER A 337 5.30 1.01 27.68
C SER A 337 4.46 2.01 28.48
N ASP A 338 3.96 3.07 27.83
CA ASP A 338 3.13 4.10 28.44
C ASP A 338 1.68 3.65 28.63
N MET A 339 1.14 2.87 27.69
CA MET A 339 -0.21 2.31 27.80
C MET A 339 -0.32 1.14 28.79
N GLY A 340 0.80 0.50 29.10
CA GLY A 340 0.86 -0.70 29.94
C GLY A 340 1.93 -0.61 31.02
N SER A 341 2.78 -1.64 31.10
CA SER A 341 3.90 -1.69 32.04
C SER A 341 5.23 -1.61 31.32
N ARG A 342 5.88 -0.45 31.43
CA ARG A 342 7.21 -0.18 30.88
C ARG A 342 8.25 -1.24 31.25
N ALA A 343 8.25 -1.73 32.49
CA ALA A 343 9.18 -2.77 32.92
C ALA A 343 8.92 -4.11 32.20
N VAL A 344 7.66 -4.52 32.11
CA VAL A 344 7.27 -5.77 31.43
C VAL A 344 7.58 -5.69 29.94
N LYS A 345 7.23 -4.57 29.29
CA LYS A 345 7.51 -4.34 27.87
C LYS A 345 9.00 -4.38 27.59
N ARG A 346 9.82 -3.68 28.40
CA ARG A 346 11.28 -3.69 28.24
C ARG A 346 11.88 -5.09 28.41
N ILE A 347 11.43 -5.87 29.40
CA ILE A 347 11.89 -7.25 29.59
C ILE A 347 11.55 -8.11 28.37
N ALA A 348 10.30 -8.03 27.88
CA ALA A 348 9.85 -8.78 26.71
C ALA A 348 10.68 -8.45 25.46
N ASP A 349 11.00 -7.17 25.23
CA ASP A 349 11.80 -6.74 24.07
C ASP A 349 13.26 -7.18 24.18
N VAL A 350 13.87 -7.15 25.38
CA VAL A 350 15.22 -7.69 25.60
C VAL A 350 15.27 -9.19 25.32
N LEU A 351 14.27 -9.94 25.79
CA LEU A 351 14.22 -11.39 25.57
C LEU A 351 14.15 -11.76 24.08
N ARG A 352 13.49 -10.95 23.25
CA ARG A 352 13.45 -11.16 21.79
C ARG A 352 14.82 -10.97 21.13
N LEU A 353 15.68 -10.10 21.67
CA LEU A 353 17.04 -9.89 21.16
C LEU A 353 18.01 -11.04 21.51
N CYS A 354 17.74 -11.78 22.59
CA CYS A 354 18.64 -12.83 23.08
C CYS A 354 18.37 -14.22 22.48
N ILE A 355 17.31 -14.39 21.67
CA ILE A 355 16.90 -15.69 21.11
C ILE A 355 17.32 -15.84 19.62
N SER A 356 18.14 -14.92 19.08
CA SER A 356 18.70 -15.04 17.71
C SER A 356 19.84 -16.03 17.60
#